data_AF-A0A936ELJ7-F1
#
_entry.id   AF-A0A936ELJ7-F1
#
_cell.length_a   1.000
_cell.length_b   1.000
_cell.length_c   1.000
_cell.angle_alpha   90.00
_cell.angle_beta   90.00
_cell.angle_gamma   90.00
#
_symmetry.space_group_name_H-M   'P 1'
#
loop_
_entity.id
_entity.type
_entity.pdbx_description
1 polymer ?
#
loop_
_entity_poly.entity_id
_entity_poly.type
_entity_poly.pdbx_seq_one_letter_code
_entity_poly.pdbx_strand_id
1 'polypeptide(L)'
;MKLIFPAIIFFALAFFSSCTKSGEPFVRMNCEGLVTDTLGTNDSGRIYIPNAFTPNGDGLNEIYRPFTQYIDSIRFTIYDEDNTVLFTSNLLGDAWIPPVTSLLVKRYYYKIQATTHRNRKIGVCGDVYALTCYTINPPQRFYYFEDMLTANGFTGTTLETLNTCP
;
A
#
# COMPACT_ATOMS: atom_id res chain seq x y z
N MET A 1 -0.80 -68.05 44.17
CA MET A 1 0.43 -68.55 43.52
C MET A 1 0.66 -67.71 42.27
N LYS A 2 1.72 -66.86 42.28
CA LYS A 2 2.42 -66.27 41.12
C LYS A 2 1.59 -65.32 40.22
N LEU A 3 2.06 -64.18 39.73
CA LEU A 3 3.31 -63.44 39.86
C LEU A 3 2.99 -62.04 39.29
N ILE A 4 3.60 -61.03 39.90
CA ILE A 4 3.59 -59.60 39.53
C ILE A 4 4.24 -59.42 38.13
N PHE A 5 3.78 -58.45 37.32
CA PHE A 5 4.60 -57.32 36.79
C PHE A 5 3.74 -56.36 35.94
N PRO A 6 3.88 -55.02 36.11
CA PRO A 6 3.00 -54.03 35.52
C PRO A 6 3.49 -53.61 34.13
N ALA A 7 2.57 -53.45 33.18
CA ALA A 7 2.86 -52.79 31.92
C ALA A 7 2.94 -51.27 32.14
N ILE A 8 4.15 -50.79 32.44
CA ILE A 8 4.49 -49.37 32.40
C ILE A 8 4.44 -48.95 30.93
N ILE A 9 3.34 -48.33 30.51
CA ILE A 9 3.28 -47.62 29.23
C ILE A 9 3.79 -46.20 29.51
N PHE A 10 5.07 -46.00 29.25
CA PHE A 10 5.66 -44.69 28.99
C PHE A 10 5.05 -44.15 27.69
N PHE A 11 3.99 -43.37 27.74
CA PHE A 11 3.62 -42.50 26.61
C PHE A 11 4.17 -41.11 26.89
N ALA A 12 5.44 -40.95 26.50
CA ALA A 12 6.08 -39.66 26.43
C ALA A 12 5.27 -38.73 25.51
N LEU A 13 5.00 -37.53 26.03
CA LEU A 13 5.00 -36.27 25.31
C LEU A 13 4.41 -36.27 23.90
N ALA A 14 3.14 -35.89 23.83
CA ALA A 14 2.63 -35.14 22.69
C ALA A 14 1.53 -34.17 23.16
N PHE A 15 1.85 -33.28 24.11
CA PHE A 15 1.20 -31.97 24.08
C PHE A 15 1.72 -31.26 22.84
N PHE A 16 1.12 -31.57 21.69
CA PHE A 16 1.16 -30.64 20.57
C PHE A 16 0.42 -29.40 21.07
N SER A 17 1.20 -28.47 21.59
CA SER A 17 0.81 -27.08 21.74
C SER A 17 0.08 -26.69 20.46
N SER A 18 -1.24 -26.49 20.56
CA SER A 18 -1.98 -25.80 19.51
C SER A 18 -1.39 -24.40 19.44
N CYS A 19 -0.43 -24.21 18.54
CA CYS A 19 0.01 -22.90 18.14
C CYS A 19 -1.12 -22.32 17.29
N THR A 20 -2.01 -21.52 17.89
CA THR A 20 -2.73 -20.52 17.12
C THR A 20 -1.71 -19.44 16.77
N LYS A 21 -1.53 -19.18 15.47
CA LYS A 21 -0.81 -18.00 15.00
C LYS A 21 -1.57 -16.78 15.52
N SER A 22 -1.16 -16.26 16.68
CA SER A 22 -1.68 -15.01 17.24
C SER A 22 -1.09 -13.85 16.45
N GLY A 23 -1.68 -13.62 15.30
CA GLY A 23 -1.53 -12.37 14.58
C GLY A 23 -2.87 -12.12 13.94
N GLU A 24 -3.61 -11.15 14.47
CA GLU A 24 -4.64 -10.50 13.68
C GLU A 24 -4.02 -10.22 12.30
N PRO A 25 -4.64 -10.66 11.19
CA PRO A 25 -4.10 -10.37 9.88
C PRO A 25 -3.94 -8.85 9.80
N PHE A 26 -2.76 -8.39 9.38
CA PHE A 26 -2.60 -6.98 9.03
C PHE A 26 -3.57 -6.68 7.89
N VAL A 27 -4.74 -6.12 8.23
CA VAL A 27 -5.75 -5.75 7.25
C VAL A 27 -5.31 -4.42 6.65
N ARG A 28 -4.86 -4.47 5.41
CA ARG A 28 -4.62 -3.25 4.63
C ARG A 28 -5.96 -2.52 4.46
N MET A 29 -6.04 -1.30 4.98
CA MET A 29 -7.25 -0.50 4.93
C MET A 29 -7.68 -0.27 3.47
N ASN A 30 -8.99 -0.30 3.24
CA ASN A 30 -9.61 -0.06 1.93
C ASN A 30 -9.21 -1.04 0.80
N CYS A 31 -8.67 -2.21 1.13
CA CYS A 31 -8.30 -3.24 0.13
C CYS A 31 -9.40 -4.27 -0.17
N GLU A 32 -10.47 -4.30 0.60
CA GLU A 32 -11.57 -5.24 0.43
C GLU A 32 -12.31 -5.05 -0.90
N GLY A 33 -12.78 -6.15 -1.50
CA GLY A 33 -13.59 -6.12 -2.71
C GLY A 33 -12.85 -5.70 -3.99
N LEU A 34 -11.52 -5.55 -3.94
CA LEU A 34 -10.71 -5.34 -5.14
C LEU A 34 -10.56 -6.63 -5.95
N VAL A 35 -10.56 -6.48 -7.27
CA VAL A 35 -10.38 -7.59 -8.21
C VAL A 35 -9.13 -7.35 -9.06
N THR A 36 -8.27 -8.36 -9.10
CA THR A 36 -7.10 -8.41 -10.00
C THR A 36 -7.09 -9.76 -10.73
N ASP A 37 -7.18 -9.74 -12.07
CA ASP A 37 -7.24 -10.95 -12.90
C ASP A 37 -6.27 -10.90 -14.12
N THR A 38 -5.18 -10.14 -14.00
CA THR A 38 -4.17 -10.00 -15.05
C THR A 38 -3.12 -11.12 -15.08
N LEU A 39 -3.04 -11.95 -14.05
CA LEU A 39 -2.06 -13.03 -13.97
C LEU A 39 -2.32 -14.09 -15.06
N GLY A 40 -1.31 -14.37 -15.88
CA GLY A 40 -1.38 -15.37 -16.96
C GLY A 40 -2.12 -14.93 -18.23
N THR A 41 -2.55 -13.66 -18.33
CA THR A 41 -3.39 -13.19 -19.45
C THR A 41 -2.63 -12.47 -20.56
N ASN A 42 -1.30 -12.39 -20.47
CA ASN A 42 -0.43 -11.56 -21.32
C ASN A 42 -0.88 -10.08 -21.38
N ASP A 43 -1.58 -9.61 -20.35
CA ASP A 43 -2.01 -8.22 -20.24
C ASP A 43 -0.90 -7.33 -19.70
N SER A 44 -0.67 -6.22 -20.42
CA SER A 44 0.34 -5.22 -20.12
C SER A 44 -0.20 -4.02 -19.35
N GLY A 45 -1.47 -4.03 -18.93
CA GLY A 45 -2.05 -3.00 -18.08
C GLY A 45 -1.24 -2.79 -16.79
N ARG A 46 -0.84 -1.55 -16.51
CA ARG A 46 -0.06 -1.19 -15.32
C ARG A 46 -0.61 0.08 -14.67
N ILE A 47 -0.47 0.12 -13.34
CA ILE A 47 -0.72 1.29 -12.52
C ILE A 47 0.52 1.49 -11.65
N TYR A 48 1.09 2.67 -11.70
CA TYR A 48 2.15 3.13 -10.81
C TYR A 48 1.56 4.24 -9.95
N ILE A 49 1.73 4.17 -8.64
CA ILE A 49 1.20 5.17 -7.73
C ILE A 49 2.24 5.41 -6.65
N PRO A 50 2.65 6.67 -6.38
CA PRO A 50 3.63 6.94 -5.34
C PRO A 50 3.10 6.53 -3.96
N ASN A 51 3.99 6.43 -2.96
CA ASN A 51 3.56 6.29 -1.56
C ASN A 51 3.82 7.55 -0.75
N ALA A 52 4.39 8.60 -1.35
CA ALA A 52 4.59 9.88 -0.69
C ALA A 52 4.39 11.06 -1.63
N PHE A 53 4.01 12.19 -1.05
CA PHE A 53 3.91 13.49 -1.68
C PHE A 53 4.19 14.59 -0.63
N THR A 54 4.46 15.81 -1.07
CA THR A 54 5.00 16.90 -0.25
C THR A 54 4.18 18.17 -0.50
N PRO A 55 3.01 18.31 0.15
CA PRO A 55 2.14 19.47 -0.06
C PRO A 55 2.67 20.68 0.73
N ASN A 56 3.88 21.12 0.41
CA ASN A 56 4.65 22.14 1.12
C ASN A 56 4.65 23.51 0.41
N GLY A 57 4.13 23.58 -0.82
CA GLY A 57 4.00 24.80 -1.62
C GLY A 57 5.24 25.16 -2.46
N ASP A 58 6.21 24.26 -2.65
CA ASP A 58 7.38 24.49 -3.50
C ASP A 58 7.15 24.10 -4.98
N GLY A 59 6.04 23.42 -5.26
CA GLY A 59 5.63 23.05 -6.62
C GLY A 59 6.17 21.69 -7.08
N LEU A 60 6.91 20.97 -6.24
CA LEU A 60 7.41 19.63 -6.48
C LEU A 60 6.61 18.61 -5.65
N ASN A 61 6.14 17.54 -6.29
CA ASN A 61 5.36 16.47 -5.63
C ASN A 61 4.18 16.95 -4.74
N GLU A 62 3.54 18.07 -5.11
CA GLU A 62 2.43 18.69 -4.35
C GLU A 62 1.12 17.89 -4.38
N ILE A 63 0.94 17.07 -5.43
CA ILE A 63 -0.31 16.38 -5.73
C ILE A 63 -0.13 14.87 -5.65
N TYR A 64 -1.23 14.15 -5.50
CA TYR A 64 -1.22 12.70 -5.43
C TYR A 64 -2.12 12.05 -6.47
N ARG A 65 -1.55 11.20 -7.34
CA ARG A 65 -2.28 10.54 -8.43
C ARG A 65 -1.66 9.21 -8.88
N PRO A 66 -2.47 8.32 -9.49
CA PRO A 66 -1.98 7.17 -10.22
C PRO A 66 -1.52 7.53 -11.64
N PHE A 67 -0.43 6.92 -12.06
CA PHE A 67 0.04 6.82 -13.44
C PHE A 67 -0.41 5.50 -14.04
N THR A 68 -0.94 5.53 -15.25
CA THR A 68 -1.54 4.36 -15.88
C THR A 68 -0.93 4.09 -17.25
N GLN A 69 -0.85 2.81 -17.61
CA GLN A 69 -0.49 2.33 -18.94
C GLN A 69 -1.47 1.23 -19.36
N TYR A 70 -2.02 1.34 -20.57
CA TYR A 70 -2.99 0.40 -21.13
C TYR A 70 -4.27 0.20 -20.26
N ILE A 71 -4.78 1.29 -19.70
CA ILE A 71 -5.99 1.32 -18.85
C ILE A 71 -7.10 2.09 -19.58
N ASP A 72 -8.30 1.51 -19.65
CA ASP A 72 -9.50 2.15 -20.22
C ASP A 72 -10.29 2.97 -19.20
N SER A 73 -10.37 2.47 -17.96
CA SER A 73 -11.16 3.10 -16.90
C SER A 73 -10.53 2.87 -15.55
N ILE A 74 -10.74 3.83 -14.65
CA ILE A 74 -10.24 3.82 -13.28
C ILE A 74 -11.34 4.31 -12.35
N ARG A 75 -11.31 3.85 -11.10
CA ARG A 75 -11.90 4.52 -9.95
C ARG A 75 -10.82 4.66 -8.89
N PHE A 76 -10.43 5.88 -8.59
CA PHE A 76 -9.38 6.23 -7.64
C PHE A 76 -10.02 6.98 -6.47
N THR A 77 -9.82 6.48 -5.25
CA THR A 77 -10.40 7.06 -4.03
C THR A 77 -9.32 7.23 -2.97
N ILE A 78 -9.38 8.33 -2.22
CA ILE A 78 -8.49 8.62 -1.09
C ILE A 78 -9.32 8.78 0.17
N TYR A 79 -8.78 8.29 1.28
CA TYR A 79 -9.38 8.27 2.59
C TYR A 79 -8.45 8.88 3.63
N ASP A 80 -9.02 9.49 4.67
CA ASP A 80 -8.29 9.83 5.89
C ASP A 80 -8.11 8.61 6.82
N GLU A 81 -7.55 8.84 8.01
CA GLU A 81 -7.29 7.79 8.99
C GLU A 81 -8.56 7.16 9.58
N ASP A 82 -9.68 7.87 9.52
CA ASP A 82 -10.99 7.45 10.02
C ASP A 82 -11.85 6.79 8.92
N ASN A 83 -11.27 6.47 7.76
CA ASN A 83 -11.94 5.96 6.56
C ASN A 83 -12.97 6.90 5.92
N THR A 84 -12.88 8.21 6.15
CA THR A 84 -13.69 9.20 5.45
C THR A 84 -13.14 9.42 4.05
N VAL A 85 -14.00 9.40 3.03
CA VAL A 85 -13.61 9.72 1.65
C VAL A 85 -13.26 11.20 1.54
N LEU A 86 -12.01 11.50 1.17
CA LEU A 86 -11.52 12.85 0.92
C LEU A 86 -11.57 13.23 -0.56
N PHE A 87 -11.41 12.24 -1.44
CA PHE A 87 -11.37 12.43 -2.88
C PHE A 87 -11.81 11.16 -3.60
N THR A 88 -12.53 11.30 -4.71
CA THR A 88 -12.79 10.20 -5.63
C THR A 88 -12.83 10.71 -7.06
N SER A 89 -12.25 9.97 -7.99
CA SER A 89 -12.28 10.28 -9.41
C SER A 89 -12.38 9.02 -10.27
N ASN A 90 -13.03 9.17 -11.42
CA ASN A 90 -13.07 8.16 -12.48
C ASN A 90 -12.30 8.61 -13.74
N LEU A 91 -11.60 9.74 -13.68
CA LEU A 91 -10.82 10.28 -14.80
C LEU A 91 -9.37 9.80 -14.70
N LEU A 92 -8.84 9.27 -15.82
CA LEU A 92 -7.44 8.88 -15.90
C LEU A 92 -6.53 10.11 -15.78
N GLY A 93 -5.52 10.02 -14.92
CA GLY A 93 -4.55 11.09 -14.69
C GLY A 93 -5.04 12.22 -13.77
N ASP A 94 -6.29 12.14 -13.30
CA ASP A 94 -6.81 13.07 -12.29
C ASP A 94 -6.10 12.88 -10.95
N ALA A 95 -6.01 13.96 -10.20
CA ALA A 95 -5.15 14.07 -9.05
C ALA A 95 -5.90 14.64 -7.85
N TRP A 96 -5.53 14.14 -6.67
CA TRP A 96 -5.92 14.79 -5.44
C TRP A 96 -4.94 15.91 -5.13
N ILE A 97 -5.50 17.09 -4.87
CA ILE A 97 -4.78 18.27 -4.43
C ILE A 97 -5.17 18.51 -2.97
N PRO A 98 -4.36 18.07 -2.01
CA PRO A 98 -4.62 18.34 -0.61
C PRO A 98 -4.31 19.80 -0.27
N PRO A 99 -4.92 20.35 0.80
CA PRO A 99 -4.48 21.63 1.33
C PRO A 99 -3.02 21.55 1.79
N VAL A 100 -2.29 22.66 1.62
CA VAL A 100 -0.95 22.81 2.22
C VAL A 100 -1.06 22.56 3.72
N THR A 101 -0.19 21.71 4.24
CA THR A 101 -0.22 21.27 5.64
C THR A 101 1.08 21.61 6.34
N SER A 102 0.99 22.00 7.61
CA SER A 102 2.16 22.14 8.49
C SER A 102 2.43 20.88 9.31
N LEU A 103 1.67 19.80 9.07
CA LEU A 103 1.90 18.51 9.73
C LEU A 103 3.19 17.90 9.18
N LEU A 104 4.04 17.44 10.09
CA LEU A 104 5.33 16.83 9.78
C LEU A 104 5.17 15.62 8.86
N VAL A 105 4.26 14.73 9.26
CA VAL A 105 3.89 13.53 8.53
C VAL A 105 2.40 13.29 8.75
N LYS A 106 1.66 13.08 7.66
CA LYS A 106 0.28 12.64 7.74
C LYS A 106 0.06 11.46 6.81
N ARG A 107 -0.59 10.42 7.32
CA ARG A 107 -0.93 9.23 6.54
C ARG A 107 -2.37 9.32 6.04
N TYR A 108 -2.56 8.82 4.83
CA TYR A 108 -3.84 8.62 4.17
C TYR A 108 -3.86 7.22 3.55
N TYR A 109 -5.02 6.82 3.04
CA TYR A 109 -5.16 5.55 2.34
C TYR A 109 -5.73 5.77 0.95
N TYR A 110 -5.40 4.91 0.01
CA TYR A 110 -5.99 4.94 -1.32
C TYR A 110 -6.56 3.58 -1.72
N LYS A 111 -7.53 3.63 -2.62
CA LYS A 111 -8.14 2.47 -3.29
C LYS A 111 -8.28 2.75 -4.78
N ILE A 112 -7.86 1.81 -5.61
CA ILE A 112 -7.95 1.86 -7.05
C ILE A 112 -8.55 0.57 -7.58
N GLN A 113 -9.60 0.69 -8.38
CA GLN A 113 -10.09 -0.38 -9.24
C GLN A 113 -10.06 0.11 -10.68
N ALA A 114 -9.37 -0.61 -11.57
CA ALA A 114 -9.24 -0.24 -12.97
C ALA A 114 -9.65 -1.37 -13.91
N THR A 115 -9.92 -1.01 -15.17
CA THR A 115 -10.10 -1.94 -16.30
C THR A 115 -9.04 -1.66 -17.36
N THR A 116 -8.34 -2.68 -17.81
CA THR A 116 -7.32 -2.61 -18.87
C THR A 116 -7.95 -2.60 -20.27
N HIS A 117 -7.18 -2.25 -21.29
CA HIS A 117 -7.58 -2.37 -22.72
C HIS A 117 -7.95 -3.80 -23.15
N ARG A 118 -7.55 -4.83 -22.38
CA ARG A 118 -7.94 -6.23 -22.63
C ARG A 118 -9.12 -6.68 -21.76
N ASN A 119 -9.86 -5.72 -21.20
CA ASN A 119 -10.99 -5.95 -20.32
C ASN A 119 -10.65 -6.81 -19.08
N ARG A 120 -9.41 -6.67 -18.56
CA ARG A 120 -8.99 -7.25 -17.27
C ARG A 120 -9.09 -6.21 -16.18
N LYS A 121 -9.11 -6.66 -14.93
CA LYS A 121 -9.22 -5.86 -13.72
C LYS A 121 -7.88 -5.80 -13.00
N ILE A 122 -7.56 -4.61 -12.50
CA ILE A 122 -6.44 -4.36 -11.59
C ILE A 122 -6.98 -3.64 -10.37
N GLY A 123 -6.78 -4.24 -9.20
CA GLY A 123 -7.07 -3.66 -7.91
C GLY A 123 -5.79 -3.32 -7.15
N VAL A 124 -5.67 -2.08 -6.69
CA VAL A 124 -4.52 -1.59 -5.90
C VAL A 124 -5.03 -0.78 -4.72
N CYS A 125 -4.36 -0.90 -3.57
CA CYS A 125 -4.67 -0.15 -2.36
C CYS A 125 -3.43 -0.06 -1.48
N GLY A 126 -3.39 0.94 -0.62
CA GLY A 126 -2.30 1.09 0.33
C GLY A 126 -2.30 2.43 1.03
N ASP A 127 -1.18 2.67 1.70
CA ASP A 127 -0.93 3.87 2.47
C ASP A 127 -0.21 4.90 1.59
N VAL A 128 -0.48 6.18 1.84
CA VAL A 128 0.26 7.31 1.27
C VAL A 128 0.58 8.32 2.36
N TYR A 129 1.78 8.88 2.32
CA TYR A 129 2.30 9.81 3.32
C TYR A 129 2.45 11.21 2.71
N ALA A 130 1.75 12.19 3.28
CA ALA A 130 2.08 13.60 3.11
C ALA A 130 3.24 13.93 4.04
N LEU A 131 4.35 14.43 3.48
CA LEU A 131 5.57 14.71 4.22
C LEU A 131 5.93 16.19 4.15
N THR A 132 6.43 16.75 5.25
CA THR A 132 7.21 17.99 5.26
C THR A 132 8.63 17.76 5.84
N CYS A 133 8.91 16.54 6.32
CA CYS A 133 10.22 16.06 6.77
C CYS A 133 10.33 14.54 6.60
N TYR A 134 11.55 13.99 6.58
CA TYR A 134 11.79 12.55 6.58
C TYR A 134 11.79 11.98 7.99
N THR A 135 11.09 10.86 8.18
CA THR A 135 11.17 10.08 9.41
C THR A 135 12.48 9.30 9.49
N ILE A 136 12.93 8.98 10.71
CA ILE A 136 14.04 8.05 10.92
C ILE A 136 13.60 6.62 10.60
N ASN A 137 12.36 6.26 10.98
CA ASN A 137 11.77 4.97 10.72
C ASN A 137 10.30 5.15 10.26
N PRO A 138 9.95 4.80 9.01
CA PRO A 138 10.81 4.23 7.99
C PRO A 138 11.85 5.23 7.46
N PRO A 139 13.00 4.77 6.90
CA PRO A 139 14.02 5.65 6.35
C PRO A 139 13.61 6.27 5.00
N GLN A 140 14.27 7.34 4.56
CA GLN A 140 13.98 8.05 3.30
C GLN A 140 13.72 7.15 2.09
N ARG A 141 14.54 6.09 1.88
CA ARG A 141 14.40 5.14 0.76
C ARG A 141 13.08 4.35 0.71
N PHE A 142 12.29 4.41 1.79
CA PHE A 142 10.95 3.85 1.81
C PHE A 142 9.96 4.69 1.01
N TYR A 143 10.20 6.00 0.91
CA TYR A 143 9.36 6.93 0.20
C TYR A 143 9.77 7.02 -1.26
N TYR A 144 8.77 6.94 -2.14
CA TYR A 144 8.92 7.18 -3.56
C TYR A 144 7.86 8.18 -4.01
N PHE A 145 8.34 9.21 -4.69
CA PHE A 145 7.59 10.38 -5.12
C PHE A 145 7.27 10.31 -6.61
N GLU A 146 6.40 11.21 -7.08
CA GLU A 146 6.01 11.28 -8.49
C GLU A 146 7.23 11.51 -9.41
N ASP A 147 8.15 12.39 -9.02
CA ASP A 147 9.37 12.70 -9.77
C ASP A 147 10.37 11.53 -9.93
N MET A 148 10.23 10.48 -9.12
CA MET A 148 11.06 9.27 -9.21
C MET A 148 10.55 8.28 -10.27
N LEU A 149 9.37 8.50 -10.86
CA LEU A 149 8.79 7.57 -11.82
C LEU A 149 9.56 7.57 -13.15
N THR A 150 10.03 6.40 -13.54
CA THR A 150 10.67 6.13 -14.84
C THR A 150 9.93 5.02 -15.59
N ALA A 151 10.41 4.67 -16.79
CA ALA A 151 9.91 3.50 -17.53
C ALA A 151 10.02 2.17 -16.75
N ASN A 152 10.94 2.08 -15.79
CA ASN A 152 11.16 0.89 -14.96
C ASN A 152 10.49 0.99 -13.57
N GLY A 153 9.58 1.96 -13.37
CA GLY A 153 8.96 2.25 -12.08
C GLY A 153 9.70 3.35 -11.32
N PHE A 154 9.48 3.43 -10.00
CA PHE A 154 10.04 4.46 -9.13
C PHE A 154 11.53 4.23 -8.83
N THR A 155 12.37 4.36 -9.85
CA THR A 155 13.82 4.13 -9.78
C THR A 155 14.64 5.40 -9.99
N GLY A 156 13.98 6.53 -10.25
CA GLY A 156 14.63 7.83 -10.33
C GLY A 156 15.13 8.32 -8.98
N THR A 157 15.85 9.44 -9.00
CA THR A 157 16.24 10.17 -7.79
C THR A 157 15.23 11.29 -7.59
N THR A 158 14.71 11.42 -6.36
CA THR A 158 13.82 12.52 -6.03
C THR A 158 14.58 13.84 -5.99
N LEU A 159 13.92 14.92 -6.40
CA LEU A 159 14.40 16.29 -6.25
C LEU A 159 13.99 16.89 -4.89
N GLU A 160 13.26 16.13 -4.05
CA GLU A 160 12.88 16.53 -2.70
C GLU A 160 14.09 16.79 -1.80
N THR A 161 14.06 17.93 -1.13
CA THR A 161 15.04 18.30 -0.10
C THR A 161 14.33 18.55 1.22
N LEU A 162 13.96 17.46 1.90
CA LEU A 162 13.33 17.51 3.22
C LEU A 162 14.36 17.30 4.33
N ASN A 163 14.20 18.04 5.44
CA ASN A 163 14.96 17.80 6.66
C ASN A 163 14.47 16.52 7.36
N THR A 164 15.26 15.97 8.28
CA THR A 164 14.78 14.91 9.18
C THR A 164 13.80 15.51 10.20
N CYS A 165 12.71 14.80 10.48
CA CYS A 165 11.76 15.18 11.52
C CYS A 165 12.43 15.21 12.90
N PRO A 166 12.01 16.13 13.81
CA PRO A 166 12.50 16.18 15.19
C PRO A 166 12.21 14.92 16.00
#